data_AF-A0A959H6C5-F1
#
_entry.id   AF-A0A959H6C5-F1
#
_cell.length_a   1.000
_cell.length_b   1.000
_cell.length_c   1.000
_cell.angle_alpha   90.00
_cell.angle_beta   90.00
_cell.angle_gamma   90.00
#
_symmetry.space_group_name_H-M   'P 1'
#
loop_
_entity.id
_entity.type
_entity.pdbx_description
1 polymer ?
#
loop_
_entity_poly.entity_id
_entity_poly.type
_entity_poly.pdbx_seq_one_letter_code
_entity_poly.pdbx_strand_id
1 'polypeptide(L)'
;MKKLFSLSILLISAAILHAQAYQEGPQRMSRGENNSFTIDFNVGNADAIADLWVDYQKDFKAKKPKLDKKANEYFADDARIDKISDNTIDIYSKVARKSDKGAVLTIWFDLGGAYLSSNRHPDRIAGAREWMAGFEQVVKAAFAKEALEAEEAMLKDLGKEMKDLEKEKENAAKIVEKLQEELEAARRRVAEMDAVLGTKQQQIME
;
A
#
# COMPACT_ATOMS: atom_id res chain seq x y z
N MET A 1 -14.08 -35.63 -7.52
CA MET A 1 -13.30 -35.19 -6.34
C MET A 1 -13.60 -33.71 -6.09
N LYS A 2 -14.45 -33.39 -5.11
CA LYS A 2 -14.80 -32.01 -4.75
C LYS A 2 -13.70 -31.48 -3.82
N LYS A 3 -12.83 -30.59 -4.28
CA LYS A 3 -11.83 -29.94 -3.42
C LYS A 3 -12.54 -28.85 -2.60
N LEU A 4 -12.65 -29.10 -1.30
CA LEU A 4 -13.09 -28.12 -0.31
C LEU A 4 -12.02 -27.03 -0.19
N PHE A 5 -12.36 -25.80 -0.59
CA PHE A 5 -11.59 -24.61 -0.23
C PHE A 5 -11.93 -24.25 1.21
N SER A 6 -11.07 -24.61 2.16
CA SER A 6 -11.19 -24.18 3.55
C SER A 6 -10.62 -22.78 3.67
N LEU A 7 -11.50 -21.78 3.79
CA LEU A 7 -11.14 -20.39 4.07
C LEU A 7 -10.88 -20.25 5.57
N SER A 8 -9.64 -20.42 5.99
CA SER A 8 -9.23 -20.15 7.37
C SER A 8 -9.11 -18.64 7.59
N ILE A 9 -10.11 -18.05 8.26
CA ILE A 9 -10.06 -16.68 8.74
C ILE A 9 -9.06 -16.63 9.91
N LEU A 10 -7.93 -15.96 9.69
CA LEU A 10 -6.91 -15.71 10.70
C LEU A 10 -7.46 -14.71 11.74
N LEU A 11 -7.82 -15.19 12.93
CA LEU A 11 -8.16 -14.35 14.08
C LEU A 11 -6.86 -13.72 14.62
N ILE A 12 -6.57 -12.49 14.19
CA ILE A 12 -5.49 -11.68 14.76
C ILE A 12 -5.98 -11.09 16.07
N SER A 13 -5.58 -11.68 17.20
CA SER A 13 -5.69 -11.06 18.51
C SER A 13 -4.63 -9.95 18.63
N ALA A 14 -5.01 -8.71 18.30
CA ALA A 14 -4.16 -7.56 18.51
C ALA A 14 -4.16 -7.16 19.99
N ALA A 15 -3.09 -7.50 20.71
CA ALA A 15 -2.74 -6.79 21.92
C ALA A 15 -2.29 -5.37 21.51
N ILE A 16 -3.18 -4.38 21.63
CA ILE A 16 -2.86 -2.98 21.35
C ILE A 16 -2.03 -2.46 22.54
N LEU A 17 -0.72 -2.73 22.49
CA LEU A 17 0.25 -1.87 23.17
C LEU A 17 0.03 -0.46 22.61
N HIS A 18 -0.41 0.47 23.46
CA HIS A 18 -0.49 1.88 23.11
C HIS A 18 0.93 2.40 22.99
N ALA A 19 1.56 2.17 21.83
CA ALA A 19 2.78 2.86 21.45
C ALA A 19 2.51 4.36 21.57
N GLN A 20 3.37 5.10 22.26
CA GLN A 20 3.31 6.55 22.24
C GLN A 20 3.38 6.98 20.77
N ALA A 21 2.45 7.84 20.33
CA ALA A 21 2.37 8.33 18.95
C ALA A 21 3.66 9.01 18.46
N TYR A 22 4.57 9.35 19.39
CA TYR A 22 5.88 9.89 19.13
C TYR A 22 6.85 9.56 20.28
N GLN A 23 8.14 9.66 20.00
CA GLN A 23 9.22 9.68 20.99
C GLN A 23 9.72 11.11 21.16
N GLU A 24 9.96 11.57 22.40
CA GLU A 24 10.54 12.87 22.69
C GLU A 24 12.02 12.73 23.10
N GLY A 25 12.88 13.60 22.61
CA GLY A 25 14.26 13.67 23.07
C GLY A 25 15.12 14.68 22.30
N PRO A 26 16.32 14.98 22.80
CA PRO A 26 17.27 15.85 22.11
C PRO A 26 17.73 15.19 20.80
N GLN A 27 17.70 15.95 19.71
CA GLN A 27 18.25 15.55 18.41
C GLN A 27 19.00 16.73 17.79
N ARG A 28 20.00 16.41 16.96
CA ARG A 28 20.82 17.39 16.26
C ARG A 28 20.14 17.84 14.96
N MET A 29 20.10 19.16 14.77
CA MET A 29 19.60 19.84 13.58
C MET A 29 20.61 20.92 13.13
N SER A 30 20.31 21.62 12.03
CA SER A 30 21.11 22.74 11.51
C SER A 30 21.36 23.87 12.53
N ARG A 31 20.48 24.02 13.52
CA ARG A 31 20.55 25.02 14.60
C ARG A 31 21.15 24.49 15.90
N GLY A 32 21.83 23.35 15.88
CA GLY A 32 22.44 22.73 17.06
C GLY A 32 21.63 21.56 17.60
N GLU A 33 21.84 21.22 18.87
CA GLU A 33 21.11 20.15 19.54
C GLU A 33 19.93 20.73 20.32
N ASN A 34 18.72 20.29 19.98
CA ASN A 34 17.48 20.81 20.55
C ASN A 34 16.48 19.68 20.80
N ASN A 35 15.51 19.92 21.68
CA ASN A 35 14.44 18.95 21.94
C ASN A 35 13.59 18.73 20.69
N SER A 36 13.23 17.48 20.44
CA SER A 36 12.51 17.06 19.24
C SER A 36 11.47 15.99 19.56
N PHE A 37 10.58 15.79 18.60
CA PHE A 37 9.60 14.72 18.60
C PHE A 37 9.76 13.87 17.35
N THR A 38 9.72 12.56 17.50
CA THR A 38 9.96 11.60 16.42
C THR A 38 8.77 10.69 16.24
N ILE A 39 8.26 10.60 15.02
CA ILE A 39 7.20 9.67 14.61
C ILE A 39 7.83 8.61 13.69
N ASP A 40 7.62 7.34 14.02
CA ASP A 40 8.11 6.21 13.22
C ASP A 40 6.97 5.62 12.37
N PHE A 41 7.07 5.79 11.06
CA PHE A 41 6.13 5.23 10.10
C PHE A 41 6.66 3.91 9.56
N ASN A 42 5.84 2.85 9.66
CA ASN A 42 6.11 1.53 9.08
C ASN A 42 5.35 1.28 7.75
N VAL A 43 4.77 2.33 7.17
CA VAL A 43 4.01 2.29 5.92
C VAL A 43 4.48 3.40 4.99
N GLY A 44 4.20 3.24 3.69
CA GLY A 44 4.58 4.23 2.69
C GLY A 44 6.07 4.30 2.37
N ASN A 45 6.43 5.30 1.58
CA ASN A 45 7.81 5.66 1.27
C ASN A 45 8.12 7.09 1.77
N ALA A 46 9.39 7.37 2.02
CA ALA A 46 9.82 8.62 2.63
C ALA A 46 9.47 9.88 1.81
N ASP A 47 9.51 9.80 0.48
CA ASP A 47 9.26 10.96 -0.38
C ASP A 47 7.78 11.34 -0.33
N ALA A 48 6.88 10.35 -0.43
CA ALA A 48 5.44 10.56 -0.29
C ALA A 48 5.04 11.03 1.11
N ILE A 49 5.69 10.51 2.18
CA ILE A 49 5.46 11.02 3.55
C ILE A 49 5.91 12.48 3.66
N ALA A 50 7.04 12.84 3.04
CA ALA A 50 7.52 14.21 3.06
C ALA A 50 6.60 15.17 2.30
N ASP A 51 6.02 14.74 1.19
CA ASP A 51 5.02 15.51 0.45
C ASP A 51 3.75 15.72 1.29
N LEU A 52 3.21 14.66 1.89
CA LEU A 52 2.09 14.75 2.83
C LEU A 52 2.39 15.68 4.00
N TRP A 53 3.62 15.65 4.52
CA TRP A 53 4.06 16.51 5.63
C TRP A 53 4.10 17.99 5.24
N VAL A 54 4.61 18.30 4.05
CA VAL A 54 4.62 19.67 3.51
C VAL A 54 3.19 20.18 3.30
N ASP A 55 2.28 19.32 2.83
CA ASP A 55 0.88 19.67 2.64
C ASP A 55 0.16 19.88 3.97
N TYR A 56 0.35 18.97 4.93
CA TYR A 56 -0.27 19.05 6.24
C TYR A 56 0.02 20.38 6.95
N GLN A 57 1.26 20.89 6.87
CA GLN A 57 1.63 22.16 7.50
C GLN A 57 0.98 23.39 6.84
N LYS A 58 0.61 23.33 5.56
CA LYS A 58 -0.06 24.45 4.87
C LYS A 58 -1.45 24.72 5.45
N ASP A 59 -2.13 23.67 5.91
CA ASP A 59 -3.46 23.80 6.55
C ASP A 59 -3.40 24.62 7.86
N PHE A 60 -2.21 24.74 8.45
CA PHE A 60 -1.94 25.53 9.65
C PHE A 60 -1.33 26.90 9.34
N LYS A 61 -1.56 27.42 8.13
CA LYS A 61 -1.12 28.75 7.66
C LYS A 61 0.39 28.97 7.70
N ALA A 62 1.19 27.91 7.84
CA ALA A 62 2.63 28.03 7.77
C ALA A 62 3.03 28.51 6.38
N LYS A 63 3.96 29.47 6.29
CA LYS A 63 4.55 29.85 4.99
C LYS A 63 5.20 28.60 4.41
N LYS A 64 4.92 28.34 3.12
CA LYS A 64 5.24 27.11 2.38
C LYS A 64 6.54 26.46 2.90
N PRO A 65 6.47 25.29 3.57
CA PRO A 65 7.65 24.65 4.11
C PRO A 65 8.70 24.45 3.01
N LYS A 66 9.90 25.01 3.20
CA LYS A 66 10.99 24.93 2.23
C LYS A 66 11.99 23.88 2.69
N LEU A 67 12.36 22.97 1.79
CA LEU A 67 13.47 22.04 2.02
C LEU A 67 14.80 22.79 1.88
N ASP A 68 15.54 22.90 2.96
CA ASP A 68 16.97 23.18 2.93
C ASP A 68 17.72 21.91 2.50
N LYS A 69 18.22 21.91 1.26
CA LYS A 69 18.95 20.78 0.68
C LYS A 69 20.29 20.50 1.36
N LYS A 70 20.91 21.49 2.02
CA LYS A 70 22.20 21.31 2.71
C LYS A 70 22.01 20.61 4.04
N ALA A 71 21.00 21.05 4.80
CA ALA A 71 20.66 20.44 6.09
C ALA A 71 19.82 19.16 5.93
N ASN A 72 19.17 18.98 4.77
CA ASN A 72 18.11 18.01 4.55
C ASN A 72 16.98 18.16 5.58
N GLU A 73 16.55 19.40 5.78
CA GLU A 73 15.54 19.81 6.76
C GLU A 73 14.48 20.67 6.08
N TYR A 74 13.21 20.43 6.40
CA TYR A 74 12.12 21.32 6.06
C TYR A 74 11.99 22.40 7.13
N PHE A 75 11.79 23.63 6.69
CA PHE A 75 11.50 24.77 7.56
C PHE A 75 10.16 25.38 7.17
N ALA A 76 9.24 25.42 8.12
CA ALA A 76 7.95 26.10 8.02
C ALA A 76 7.94 27.28 9.00
N ASP A 77 7.69 28.47 8.45
CA ASP A 77 7.73 29.75 9.16
C ASP A 77 6.31 30.20 9.50
N ASP A 78 6.14 30.78 10.69
CA ASP A 78 4.88 31.36 11.17
C ASP A 78 3.68 30.38 11.21
N ALA A 79 3.89 29.11 11.58
CA ALA A 79 2.80 28.15 11.70
C ALA A 79 1.84 28.52 12.84
N ARG A 80 0.53 28.52 12.57
CA ARG A 80 -0.50 28.76 13.59
C ARG A 80 -1.11 27.42 14.02
N ILE A 81 -0.66 26.93 15.17
CA ILE A 81 -1.19 25.72 15.80
C ILE A 81 -1.71 26.10 17.19
N ASP A 82 -2.96 26.56 17.24
CA ASP A 82 -3.56 27.17 18.45
C ASP A 82 -3.54 26.23 19.67
N LYS A 83 -3.48 24.91 19.46
CA LYS A 83 -3.36 23.92 20.54
C LYS A 83 -1.96 23.88 21.18
N ILE A 84 -0.93 24.37 20.49
CA ILE A 84 0.45 24.41 20.98
C ILE A 84 0.79 25.80 21.52
N SER A 85 0.33 26.87 20.89
CA SER A 85 0.71 28.25 21.21
C SER A 85 -0.33 29.25 20.69
N ASP A 86 -0.56 30.32 21.46
CA ASP A 86 -1.38 31.46 21.02
C ASP A 86 -0.70 32.29 19.91
N ASN A 87 0.63 32.25 19.89
CA ASN A 87 1.49 32.87 18.87
C ASN A 87 1.84 31.88 17.76
N THR A 88 2.31 32.40 16.62
CA THR A 88 2.91 31.57 15.58
C THR A 88 4.19 30.90 16.09
N ILE A 89 4.47 29.73 15.54
CA ILE A 89 5.64 28.93 15.88
C ILE A 89 6.38 28.53 14.61
N ASP A 90 7.67 28.30 14.76
CA ASP A 90 8.53 27.82 13.68
C ASP A 90 8.67 26.30 13.78
N ILE A 91 8.58 25.62 12.65
CA ILE A 91 8.68 24.15 12.60
C ILE A 91 9.87 23.78 11.72
N TYR A 92 10.85 23.14 12.35
CA TYR A 92 11.92 22.43 11.65
C TYR A 92 11.59 20.95 11.65
N SER A 93 11.91 20.27 10.56
CA SER A 93 11.63 18.84 10.47
C SER A 93 12.54 18.13 9.48
N LYS A 94 12.69 16.83 9.68
CA LYS A 94 13.49 15.97 8.83
C LYS A 94 12.76 14.66 8.61
N VAL A 95 12.64 14.26 7.35
CA VAL A 95 12.10 12.94 6.97
C VAL A 95 13.26 12.07 6.53
N ALA A 96 13.52 11.01 7.31
CA ALA A 96 14.58 10.06 7.03
C ALA A 96 13.98 8.74 6.54
N ARG A 97 14.47 8.27 5.38
CA ARG A 97 14.12 6.95 4.84
C ARG A 97 14.63 5.85 5.77
N LYS A 98 13.78 4.85 6.04
CA LYS A 98 14.21 3.61 6.70
C LYS A 98 14.80 2.64 5.68
N SER A 99 15.66 1.72 6.13
CA SER A 99 16.23 0.69 5.25
C SER A 99 15.17 -0.26 4.68
N ASP A 100 14.05 -0.38 5.38
CA ASP A 100 12.88 -1.17 5.03
C ASP A 100 11.73 -0.26 4.54
N LYS A 101 10.51 -0.47 5.04
CA LYS A 101 9.32 0.30 4.65
C LYS A 101 9.10 1.48 5.59
N GLY A 102 8.70 2.61 5.00
CA GLY A 102 8.32 3.81 5.72
C GLY A 102 9.47 4.78 5.98
N ALA A 103 9.31 5.61 7.01
CA ALA A 103 10.19 6.73 7.28
C ALA A 103 10.12 7.15 8.74
N VAL A 104 11.16 7.84 9.20
CA VAL A 104 11.20 8.51 10.50
C VAL A 104 11.07 10.01 10.27
N LEU A 105 10.02 10.61 10.86
CA LEU A 105 9.83 12.06 10.87
C LEU A 105 10.30 12.61 12.22
N THR A 106 11.33 13.46 12.21
CA THR A 106 11.77 14.22 13.38
C THR A 106 11.30 15.66 13.26
N ILE A 107 10.78 16.24 14.33
CA ILE A 107 10.14 17.55 14.38
C ILE A 107 10.71 18.35 15.54
N TRP A 108 11.10 19.59 15.29
CA TRP A 108 11.46 20.56 16.31
C TRP A 108 10.52 21.76 16.21
N PHE A 109 9.76 22.02 17.27
CA PHE A 109 8.89 23.19 17.37
C PHE A 109 9.63 24.30 18.12
N ASP A 110 9.96 25.40 17.44
CA ASP A 110 10.54 26.59 18.05
C ASP A 110 9.43 27.59 18.40
N LEU A 111 9.34 27.89 19.70
CA LEU A 111 8.32 28.79 20.27
C LEU A 111 8.78 30.26 20.33
N GLY A 112 9.88 30.61 19.66
CA GLY A 112 10.42 31.99 19.60
C GLY A 112 11.44 32.32 20.71
N GLY A 113 12.09 31.31 21.28
CA GLY A 113 13.05 31.46 22.38
C GLY A 113 13.35 30.16 23.12
N ALA A 114 12.53 29.14 22.90
CA ALA A 114 12.74 27.79 23.39
C ALA A 114 12.10 26.78 22.45
N TYR A 115 12.75 25.63 22.29
CA TYR A 115 12.11 24.48 21.66
C TYR A 115 11.11 23.84 22.62
N LEU A 116 9.94 23.46 22.08
CA LEU A 116 8.90 22.76 22.82
C LEU A 116 9.48 21.50 23.47
N SER A 117 9.15 21.28 24.74
CA SER A 117 9.53 20.08 25.47
C SER A 117 8.61 19.85 26.65
N SER A 118 8.43 18.59 27.06
CA SER A 118 7.58 18.22 28.19
C SER A 118 8.11 18.74 29.51
N ASN A 119 9.43 18.93 29.62
CA ASN A 119 10.06 19.49 30.80
C ASN A 119 9.77 21.00 30.95
N ARG A 120 9.86 21.77 29.85
CA ARG A 120 9.74 23.24 29.89
C ARG A 120 8.33 23.76 29.62
N HIS A 121 7.51 22.96 28.93
CA HIS A 121 6.20 23.37 28.41
C HIS A 121 5.15 22.26 28.56
N PRO A 122 4.96 21.68 29.76
CA PRO A 122 4.11 20.51 29.96
C PRO A 122 2.64 20.73 29.54
N ASP A 123 2.14 21.95 29.68
CA ASP A 123 0.79 22.40 29.28
C ASP A 123 0.54 22.35 27.77
N ARG A 124 1.60 22.44 26.95
CA ARG A 124 1.52 22.50 25.47
C ARG A 124 1.65 21.13 24.80
N ILE A 125 2.10 20.13 25.55
CA ILE A 125 2.39 18.78 25.01
C ILE A 125 1.14 18.07 24.51
N ALA A 126 0.00 18.26 25.18
CA ALA A 126 -1.26 17.65 24.75
C ALA A 126 -1.64 18.13 23.33
N GLY A 127 -1.50 19.43 23.06
CA GLY A 127 -1.77 19.99 21.74
C GLY A 127 -0.80 19.51 20.67
N ALA A 128 0.51 19.44 21.00
CA ALA A 128 1.51 18.93 20.07
C ALA A 128 1.29 17.46 19.75
N ARG A 129 0.94 16.64 20.76
CA ARG A 129 0.56 15.23 20.59
C ARG A 129 -0.61 15.09 19.64
N GLU A 130 -1.67 15.86 19.85
CA GLU A 130 -2.87 15.79 19.03
C GLU A 130 -2.58 16.21 17.59
N TRP A 131 -1.80 17.28 17.40
CA TRP A 131 -1.41 17.74 16.08
C TRP A 131 -0.54 16.73 15.32
N MET A 132 0.43 16.10 16.00
CA MET A 132 1.24 15.01 15.43
C MET A 132 0.40 13.76 15.12
N ALA A 133 -0.54 13.40 16.00
CA ALA A 133 -1.46 12.29 15.75
C ALA A 133 -2.36 12.56 14.54
N GLY A 134 -2.78 13.81 14.31
CA GLY A 134 -3.49 14.22 13.10
C GLY A 134 -2.69 13.91 11.83
N PHE A 135 -1.41 14.25 11.81
CA PHE A 135 -0.55 13.90 10.68
C PHE A 135 -0.39 12.39 10.50
N GLU A 136 -0.26 11.64 11.60
CA GLU A 136 -0.18 10.19 11.54
C GLU A 136 -1.43 9.57 10.89
N GLN A 137 -2.62 10.12 11.16
CA GLN A 137 -3.86 9.68 10.51
C GLN A 137 -3.89 10.02 9.02
N VAL A 138 -3.38 11.19 8.62
CA VAL A 138 -3.26 11.56 7.19
C VAL A 138 -2.39 10.55 6.45
N VAL A 139 -1.23 10.20 7.00
CA VAL A 139 -0.32 9.20 6.42
C VAL A 139 -0.99 7.83 6.33
N LYS A 140 -1.63 7.37 7.42
CA LYS A 140 -2.33 6.07 7.43
C LYS A 140 -3.46 6.03 6.40
N ALA A 141 -4.28 7.08 6.32
CA ALA A 141 -5.39 7.15 5.37
C ALA A 141 -4.90 7.15 3.91
N ALA A 142 -3.87 7.93 3.60
CA ALA A 142 -3.29 7.99 2.26
C ALA A 142 -2.79 6.62 1.78
N PHE A 143 -1.97 5.94 2.59
CA PHE A 143 -1.41 4.64 2.21
C PHE A 143 -2.41 3.48 2.30
N ALA A 144 -3.43 3.57 3.17
CA ALA A 144 -4.55 2.62 3.16
C ALA A 144 -5.37 2.73 1.87
N LYS A 145 -5.60 3.96 1.39
CA LYS A 145 -6.28 4.22 0.12
C LYS A 145 -5.46 3.71 -1.07
N GLU A 146 -4.16 3.99 -1.11
CA GLU A 146 -3.27 3.49 -2.17
C GLU A 146 -3.28 1.95 -2.22
N ALA A 147 -3.20 1.30 -1.06
CA ALA A 147 -3.26 -0.17 -0.98
C ALA A 147 -4.60 -0.73 -1.48
N LEU A 148 -5.71 -0.07 -1.16
CA LEU A 148 -7.03 -0.46 -1.64
C LEU A 148 -7.14 -0.32 -3.16
N GLU A 149 -6.70 0.80 -3.73
CA GLU A 149 -6.73 1.02 -5.18
C GLU A 149 -5.86 0.00 -5.94
N ALA A 150 -4.70 -0.36 -5.38
CA ALA A 150 -3.84 -1.41 -5.94
C ALA A 150 -4.53 -2.79 -5.91
N GLU A 151 -5.18 -3.15 -4.81
CA GLU A 151 -5.93 -4.41 -4.69
C GLU A 151 -7.12 -4.46 -5.67
N GLU A 152 -7.88 -3.36 -5.79
CA GLU A 152 -8.99 -3.26 -6.75
C GLU A 152 -8.51 -3.43 -8.20
N ALA A 153 -7.34 -2.87 -8.55
CA ALA A 153 -6.74 -3.05 -9.88
C ALA A 153 -6.34 -4.51 -10.12
N MET A 154 -5.69 -5.15 -9.15
CA MET A 154 -5.33 -6.58 -9.24
C MET A 154 -6.56 -7.46 -9.40
N LEU A 155 -7.60 -7.23 -8.58
CA LEU A 155 -8.87 -7.97 -8.67
C LEU A 155 -9.54 -7.81 -10.05
N LYS A 156 -9.48 -6.60 -10.63
CA LYS A 156 -10.02 -6.34 -11.96
C LYS A 156 -9.28 -7.13 -13.04
N ASP A 157 -7.95 -7.22 -12.95
CA ASP A 157 -7.14 -7.95 -13.94
C ASP A 157 -7.32 -9.47 -13.79
N LEU A 158 -7.30 -10.00 -12.56
CA LEU A 158 -7.68 -11.39 -12.26
C LEU A 158 -9.07 -11.73 -12.82
N GLY A 159 -10.03 -10.81 -12.68
CA GLY A 159 -11.38 -10.99 -13.22
C GLY A 159 -11.45 -11.03 -14.75
N LYS A 160 -10.55 -10.35 -15.47
CA LYS A 160 -10.44 -10.44 -16.93
C LYS A 160 -9.80 -11.77 -17.35
N GLU A 161 -8.68 -12.12 -16.72
CA GLU A 161 -7.97 -13.38 -16.99
C GLU A 161 -8.89 -14.59 -16.80
N MET A 162 -9.70 -14.60 -15.74
CA MET A 162 -10.69 -15.65 -15.50
C MET A 162 -11.71 -15.76 -16.65
N LYS A 163 -12.23 -14.64 -17.15
CA LYS A 163 -13.20 -14.61 -18.26
C LYS A 163 -12.59 -15.10 -19.58
N ASP A 164 -11.34 -14.76 -19.83
CA ASP A 164 -10.66 -15.20 -21.05
C ASP A 164 -10.36 -16.70 -20.98
N LEU A 165 -9.93 -17.20 -19.83
CA LEU A 165 -9.78 -18.65 -19.59
C LEU A 165 -11.10 -19.42 -19.72
N GLU A 166 -12.23 -18.85 -19.27
CA GLU A 166 -13.56 -19.45 -19.46
C GLU A 166 -13.92 -19.59 -20.95
N LYS A 167 -13.66 -18.55 -21.77
CA LYS A 167 -13.89 -18.59 -23.22
C LYS A 167 -12.95 -19.57 -23.93
N GLU A 168 -11.67 -19.59 -23.57
CA GLU A 168 -10.71 -20.53 -24.12
C GLU A 168 -11.12 -21.98 -23.82
N LYS A 169 -11.58 -22.25 -22.59
CA LYS A 169 -12.12 -23.55 -22.20
C LYS A 169 -13.36 -23.92 -23.02
N GLU A 170 -14.30 -22.99 -23.22
CA GLU A 170 -15.50 -23.23 -24.05
C GLU A 170 -15.12 -23.57 -25.50
N ASN A 171 -14.18 -22.81 -26.08
CA ASN A 171 -13.70 -23.05 -27.44
C ASN A 171 -12.97 -24.39 -27.55
N ALA A 172 -12.12 -24.73 -26.58
CA ALA A 172 -11.46 -26.03 -26.52
C ALA A 172 -12.47 -27.18 -26.41
N ALA A 173 -13.52 -27.02 -25.61
CA ALA A 173 -14.59 -28.02 -25.49
C ALA A 173 -15.32 -28.25 -26.83
N LYS A 174 -15.65 -27.18 -27.56
CA LYS A 174 -16.25 -27.28 -28.90
C LYS A 174 -15.32 -27.97 -29.91
N ILE A 175 -14.01 -27.72 -29.82
CA ILE A 175 -13.02 -28.40 -30.67
C ILE A 175 -12.97 -29.89 -30.34
N VAL A 176 -12.97 -30.25 -29.05
CA VAL A 176 -12.99 -31.64 -28.61
C VAL A 176 -14.24 -32.37 -29.13
N GLU A 177 -15.41 -31.74 -29.03
CA GLU A 177 -16.67 -32.31 -29.55
C GLU A 177 -16.59 -32.60 -31.06
N LYS A 178 -16.13 -31.63 -31.86
CA LYS A 178 -15.96 -31.83 -33.31
C LYS A 178 -14.98 -32.95 -33.66
N LEU A 179 -13.83 -33.00 -32.98
CA LEU A 179 -12.84 -34.06 -33.20
C LEU A 179 -13.38 -35.45 -32.83
N GLN A 180 -14.25 -35.54 -31.82
CA GLN A 180 -14.93 -36.79 -31.48
C GLN A 180 -15.91 -37.22 -32.58
N GLU A 181 -16.69 -36.30 -33.14
CA GLU A 181 -17.59 -36.60 -34.27
C GLU A 181 -16.82 -37.07 -35.52
N GLU A 182 -15.72 -36.38 -35.86
CA GLU A 182 -14.85 -36.74 -36.98
C GLU A 182 -14.21 -38.13 -36.78
N LEU A 183 -13.76 -38.42 -35.55
CA LEU A 183 -13.19 -39.72 -35.21
C LEU A 183 -14.22 -40.85 -35.39
N GLU A 184 -15.45 -40.65 -34.93
CA GLU A 184 -16.53 -41.63 -35.10
C GLU A 184 -16.91 -41.83 -36.57
N ALA A 185 -16.95 -40.76 -37.36
CA ALA A 185 -17.16 -40.86 -38.81
C ALA A 185 -16.04 -41.63 -39.52
N ALA A 186 -14.77 -41.37 -39.15
CA ALA A 186 -13.63 -42.10 -39.68
C ALA A 186 -13.68 -43.59 -39.32
N ARG A 187 -14.03 -43.92 -38.07
CA ARG A 187 -14.22 -45.31 -37.61
C ARG A 187 -15.28 -46.05 -38.41
N ARG A 188 -16.42 -45.41 -38.70
CA ARG A 188 -17.48 -46.00 -39.55
C ARG A 188 -16.96 -46.33 -40.95
N ARG A 189 -16.24 -45.39 -41.58
CA ARG A 189 -15.65 -45.62 -42.92
C ARG A 189 -14.67 -46.79 -42.92
N VAL A 190 -13.80 -46.90 -41.91
CA VAL A 190 -12.86 -48.03 -41.79
C VAL A 190 -13.63 -49.34 -41.69
N ALA A 191 -14.65 -49.42 -40.82
CA ALA A 191 -15.47 -50.63 -40.67
C ALA A 191 -16.20 -51.02 -41.96
N GLU A 192 -16.75 -50.04 -42.70
CA GLU A 192 -17.37 -50.27 -44.02
C GLU A 192 -16.35 -50.80 -45.03
N MET A 193 -15.15 -50.23 -45.08
CA MET A 193 -14.07 -50.69 -45.97
C MET A 193 -13.60 -52.10 -45.63
N ASP A 194 -13.44 -52.43 -44.35
CA ASP A 194 -13.06 -53.77 -43.90
C ASP A 194 -14.10 -54.82 -44.29
N ALA A 195 -15.40 -54.50 -44.17
CA ALA A 195 -16.48 -55.38 -44.62
C ALA A 195 -16.42 -55.61 -46.14
N VAL A 196 -16.21 -54.55 -46.92
CA VAL A 196 -16.07 -54.64 -48.39
C VAL A 196 -14.83 -55.47 -48.78
N LEU A 197 -13.70 -55.28 -48.09
CA LEU A 197 -12.48 -56.03 -48.33
C LEU A 197 -12.67 -57.52 -48.02
N GLY A 198 -13.29 -57.87 -46.89
CA GLY A 198 -13.58 -59.27 -46.55
C GLY A 198 -14.47 -59.94 -47.58
N THR A 199 -15.51 -59.24 -48.07
CA THR A 199 -16.40 -59.75 -49.13
C THR A 199 -15.62 -59.98 -50.44
N LYS A 200 -14.76 -59.05 -50.83
CA LYS A 200 -13.92 -59.18 -52.03
C LYS A 200 -12.89 -60.32 -51.90
N GLN A 201 -12.33 -60.52 -50.72
CA GLN A 201 -11.40 -61.62 -50.47
C GLN A 201 -12.08 -62.99 -50.61
N GLN A 202 -13.33 -63.14 -50.12
CA GLN A 202 -14.09 -64.37 -50.32
C GLN A 202 -14.35 -64.66 -51.81
N GLN A 203 -14.72 -63.64 -52.60
CA GLN A 203 -14.95 -63.78 -54.04
C GLN A 203 -13.70 -64.18 -54.84
N ILE A 204 -12.50 -63.90 -54.33
CA ILE A 204 -11.23 -64.29 -54.98
C ILE A 204 -10.89 -65.76 -54.68
N MET A 205 -11.43 -66.34 -53.60
CA MET A 205 -11.15 -67.71 -53.16
C MET A 205 -12.15 -68.76 -53.65
N GLU A 206 -13.29 -68.33 -54.20
CA GLU A 206 -14.26 -69.18 -54.93
C GLU A 206 -13.91 -69.27 -56.43
#